data_AF-A0AAJ2QEZ9-F1
#
_entry.id   AF-A0AAJ2QEZ9-F1
#
_cell.length_a   1.000
_cell.length_b   1.000
_cell.length_c   1.000
_cell.angle_alpha   90.00
_cell.angle_beta   90.00
_cell.angle_gamma   90.00
#
_symmetry.space_group_name_H-M   'P 1'
#
loop_
_entity.id
_entity.type
_entity.pdbx_description
1 polymer ?
#
loop_
_entity_poly.entity_id
_entity_poly.type
_entity_poly.pdbx_seq_one_letter_code
_entity_poly.pdbx_strand_id
1 'polypeptide(L)'
;MTNFDELAAKIDPESASRESCTEAYKAQSDYGDDIGPLGLVQSWRIYGRKLSAVAEKTKDVRLKELFSTDGEASVETADAMERLDSLHSPAPARARAAKDGWQSTCHELLSKDS
;
A
#
# COMPACT_ATOMS: atom_id res chain seq x y z
N MET A 1 -23.79 -2.72 -18.27
CA MET A 1 -23.95 -3.36 -16.95
C MET A 1 -23.05 -2.59 -16.00
N THR A 2 -23.60 -1.71 -15.18
CA THR A 2 -22.89 -1.11 -14.04
C THR A 2 -22.99 -2.10 -12.88
N ASN A 3 -21.84 -2.63 -12.46
CA ASN A 3 -21.75 -3.50 -11.28
C ASN A 3 -22.19 -2.70 -10.03
N PHE A 4 -22.82 -3.36 -9.06
CA PHE A 4 -23.22 -2.77 -7.78
C PHE A 4 -22.04 -2.04 -7.10
N ASP A 5 -20.81 -2.52 -7.31
CA ASP A 5 -19.57 -1.88 -6.82
C ASP A 5 -19.31 -0.51 -7.46
N GLU A 6 -19.58 -0.34 -8.76
CA GLU A 6 -19.48 0.96 -9.44
C GLU A 6 -20.58 1.93 -9.01
N LEU A 7 -21.73 1.39 -8.58
CA LEU A 7 -22.84 2.19 -8.05
C LEU A 7 -22.56 2.63 -6.61
N ALA A 8 -22.03 1.74 -5.77
CA ALA A 8 -21.63 2.03 -4.39
C ALA A 8 -20.51 3.07 -4.33
N ALA A 9 -19.50 2.96 -5.21
CA ALA A 9 -18.41 3.95 -5.32
C ALA A 9 -18.88 5.35 -5.78
N LYS A 10 -20.03 5.46 -6.45
CA LYS A 10 -20.67 6.75 -6.80
C LYS A 10 -21.52 7.33 -5.66
N ILE A 11 -21.98 6.49 -4.74
CA ILE A 11 -22.90 6.87 -3.66
C ILE A 11 -22.12 7.18 -2.37
N ASP A 12 -20.94 6.59 -2.17
CA ASP A 12 -20.04 6.90 -1.05
C ASP A 12 -18.55 6.75 -1.45
N PRO A 13 -17.88 7.84 -1.87
CA PRO A 13 -16.45 7.81 -2.18
C PRO A 13 -15.55 7.52 -0.96
N GLU A 14 -16.05 7.69 0.27
CA GLU A 14 -15.32 7.29 1.47
C GLU A 14 -15.30 5.77 1.61
N SER A 15 -16.41 5.09 1.29
CA SER A 15 -16.50 3.62 1.32
C SER A 15 -15.44 2.95 0.43
N ALA A 16 -15.27 3.41 -0.81
CA ALA A 16 -14.23 2.90 -1.72
C ALA A 16 -12.79 3.17 -1.21
N SER A 17 -12.61 4.29 -0.50
CA SER A 17 -11.31 4.64 0.12
C SER A 17 -11.03 3.76 1.34
N ARG A 18 -12.05 3.44 2.15
CA ARG A 18 -11.96 2.50 3.29
C ARG A 18 -11.65 1.08 2.83
N GLU A 19 -12.24 0.62 1.72
CA GLU A 19 -11.91 -0.67 1.11
C GLU A 19 -10.43 -0.70 0.70
N SER A 20 -9.95 0.34 0.01
CA SER A 20 -8.54 0.45 -0.37
C SER A 20 -7.61 0.42 0.85
N CYS A 21 -7.97 1.11 1.93
CA CYS A 21 -7.25 1.05 3.20
C CYS A 21 -7.22 -0.35 3.82
N THR A 22 -8.33 -1.08 3.75
CA THR A 22 -8.42 -2.46 4.26
C THR A 22 -7.53 -3.40 3.45
N GLU A 23 -7.52 -3.29 2.11
CA GLU A 23 -6.63 -4.05 1.24
C GLU A 23 -5.15 -3.72 1.51
N ALA A 24 -4.81 -2.44 1.73
CA ALA A 24 -3.45 -2.00 2.06
C ALA A 24 -2.96 -2.58 3.40
N TYR A 25 -3.78 -2.50 4.46
CA TYR A 25 -3.44 -3.12 5.76
C TYR A 25 -3.28 -4.62 5.66
N LYS A 26 -4.12 -5.29 4.86
CA LYS A 26 -3.98 -6.72 4.61
C LYS A 26 -2.66 -7.06 3.91
N ALA A 27 -2.30 -6.31 2.85
CA ALA A 27 -1.03 -6.50 2.17
C ALA A 27 0.17 -6.31 3.12
N GLN A 28 0.10 -5.33 4.02
CA GLN A 28 1.12 -5.14 5.05
C GLN A 28 1.17 -6.33 6.01
N SER A 29 0.04 -6.78 6.56
CA SER A 29 0.01 -7.89 7.52
C SER A 29 0.52 -9.19 6.88
N ASP A 30 0.08 -9.50 5.67
CA ASP A 30 0.37 -10.77 4.98
C ASP A 30 1.82 -10.86 4.49
N TYR A 31 2.47 -9.73 4.19
CA TYR A 31 3.77 -9.73 3.52
C TYR A 31 4.79 -8.72 4.07
N GLY A 32 4.34 -7.55 4.53
CA GLY A 32 5.23 -6.51 5.06
C GLY A 32 5.72 -6.79 6.48
N ASP A 33 4.84 -7.36 7.32
CA ASP A 33 5.12 -7.64 8.72
C ASP A 33 5.44 -9.13 8.97
N ASP A 34 4.82 -10.06 8.21
CA ASP A 34 5.16 -11.50 8.26
C ASP A 34 6.21 -11.89 7.20
N ILE A 35 7.48 -11.76 7.58
CA ILE A 35 8.62 -12.09 6.69
C ILE A 35 9.10 -13.55 6.79
N GLY A 36 8.55 -14.34 7.72
CA GLY A 36 9.06 -15.67 8.05
C GLY A 36 8.97 -16.68 6.88
N PRO A 37 7.80 -16.82 6.21
CA PRO A 37 7.60 -17.84 5.17
C PRO A 37 8.38 -17.59 3.87
N LEU A 38 8.66 -16.33 3.54
CA LEU A 38 9.20 -15.93 2.23
C LEU A 38 10.62 -15.34 2.30
N GLY A 39 11.06 -14.92 3.49
CA GLY A 39 12.28 -14.15 3.67
C GLY A 39 12.11 -12.68 3.29
N LEU A 40 12.95 -11.82 3.87
CA LEU A 40 12.83 -10.36 3.82
C LEU A 40 12.66 -9.80 2.40
N VAL A 41 13.53 -10.19 1.46
CA VAL A 41 13.53 -9.64 0.09
C VAL A 41 12.24 -9.95 -0.65
N GLN A 42 11.79 -11.21 -0.62
CA GLN A 42 10.57 -11.60 -1.34
C GLN A 42 9.31 -11.03 -0.69
N SER A 43 9.27 -10.99 0.65
CA SER A 43 8.21 -10.33 1.40
C SER A 43 8.03 -8.87 1.00
N TRP A 44 9.11 -8.09 0.96
CA TRP A 44 9.07 -6.68 0.54
C TRP A 44 8.66 -6.50 -0.92
N ARG A 45 9.16 -7.37 -1.82
CA ARG A 45 8.78 -7.33 -3.23
C ARG A 45 7.30 -7.63 -3.44
N ILE A 46 6.74 -8.62 -2.74
CA ILE A 46 5.33 -8.98 -2.85
C ILE A 46 4.45 -7.91 -2.21
N TYR A 47 4.80 -7.43 -1.01
CA TYR A 47 4.15 -6.30 -0.37
C TYR A 47 4.06 -5.10 -1.31
N GLY A 48 5.20 -4.68 -1.89
CA GLY A 48 5.25 -3.54 -2.77
C GLY A 48 4.34 -3.69 -4.00
N ARG A 49 4.39 -4.85 -4.67
CA ARG A 49 3.52 -5.15 -5.83
C ARG A 49 2.04 -5.15 -5.46
N LYS A 50 1.68 -5.67 -4.28
CA LYS A 50 0.29 -5.67 -3.80
C LYS A 50 -0.18 -4.25 -3.55
N LEU A 51 0.65 -3.41 -2.93
CA LEU A 51 0.29 -2.04 -2.64
C LEU A 51 0.16 -1.18 -3.91
N SER A 52 1.03 -1.36 -4.90
CA SER A 52 0.86 -0.73 -6.23
C SER A 52 -0.45 -1.17 -6.90
N ALA A 53 -0.85 -2.45 -6.77
CA ALA A 53 -2.13 -2.91 -7.31
C ALA A 53 -3.35 -2.33 -6.58
N VAL A 54 -3.25 -2.06 -5.28
CA VAL A 54 -4.27 -1.29 -4.53
C VAL A 54 -4.34 0.13 -5.09
N ALA A 55 -3.19 0.79 -5.28
CA ALA A 55 -3.10 2.15 -5.82
C ALA A 55 -3.81 2.31 -7.18
N GLU A 56 -3.69 1.33 -8.08
CA GLU A 56 -4.37 1.35 -9.39
C GLU A 56 -5.91 1.40 -9.28
N LYS A 57 -6.46 0.79 -8.23
CA LYS A 57 -7.90 0.72 -7.96
C LYS A 57 -8.40 1.89 -7.12
N THR A 58 -7.55 2.47 -6.29
CA THR A 58 -7.89 3.58 -5.40
C THR A 58 -8.29 4.83 -6.20
N LYS A 59 -9.45 5.40 -5.86
CA LYS A 59 -9.97 6.63 -6.48
C LYS A 59 -9.55 7.91 -5.76
N ASP A 60 -9.30 7.82 -4.45
CA ASP A 60 -8.73 8.93 -3.68
C ASP A 60 -7.30 9.21 -4.18
N VAL A 61 -7.08 10.44 -4.68
CA VAL A 61 -5.83 10.83 -5.33
C VAL A 61 -4.66 10.77 -4.36
N ARG A 62 -4.86 11.15 -3.10
CA ARG A 62 -3.81 11.17 -2.08
C ARG A 62 -3.42 9.76 -1.67
N LEU A 63 -4.39 8.91 -1.36
CA LEU A 63 -4.14 7.51 -1.03
C LEU A 63 -3.50 6.77 -2.21
N LYS A 64 -3.96 7.01 -3.43
CA LYS A 64 -3.35 6.45 -4.64
C LYS A 64 -1.87 6.80 -4.74
N GLU A 65 -1.51 8.06 -4.56
CA GLU A 65 -0.10 8.50 -4.64
C GLU A 65 0.76 7.88 -3.53
N LEU A 66 0.25 7.83 -2.30
CA LEU A 66 0.95 7.23 -1.17
C LEU A 66 1.14 5.71 -1.36
N PHE A 67 0.10 4.99 -1.79
CA PHE A 67 0.19 3.56 -2.08
C PHE A 67 1.14 3.25 -3.24
N SER A 68 1.12 4.05 -4.31
CA SER A 68 2.06 3.89 -5.43
C SER A 68 3.49 4.09 -4.97
N THR A 69 3.74 5.16 -4.21
CA THR A 69 5.09 5.52 -3.72
C THR A 69 5.65 4.45 -2.80
N ASP A 70 4.86 3.98 -1.83
CA ASP A 70 5.28 2.91 -0.92
C ASP A 70 5.47 1.59 -1.68
N GLY A 71 4.56 1.26 -2.58
CA GLY A 71 4.62 0.05 -3.40
C GLY A 71 5.90 -0.03 -4.24
N GLU A 72 6.17 1.01 -5.02
CA GLU A 72 7.34 1.12 -5.89
C GLU A 72 8.65 1.15 -5.07
N ALA A 73 8.69 1.94 -4.00
CA ALA A 73 9.87 2.05 -3.16
C ALA A 73 10.17 0.76 -2.39
N SER A 74 9.15 -0.02 -2.02
CA SER A 74 9.32 -1.33 -1.39
C SER A 74 9.91 -2.35 -2.36
N VAL A 75 9.47 -2.35 -3.63
CA VAL A 75 10.09 -3.20 -4.68
C VAL A 75 11.53 -2.77 -4.95
N GLU A 76 11.79 -1.47 -5.08
CA GLU A 76 13.15 -0.96 -5.29
C GLU A 76 14.08 -1.30 -4.11
N THR A 77 13.56 -1.24 -2.88
CA THR A 77 14.30 -1.65 -1.67
C THR A 77 14.66 -3.14 -1.74
N ALA A 78 13.71 -4.01 -2.10
CA ALA A 78 13.98 -5.43 -2.27
C ALA A 78 15.04 -5.70 -3.34
N ASP A 79 14.95 -5.01 -4.48
CA ASP A 79 15.93 -5.13 -5.57
C ASP A 79 17.31 -4.60 -5.17
N ALA A 80 17.38 -3.52 -4.37
CA ALA A 80 18.62 -3.00 -3.83
C ALA A 80 19.25 -3.93 -2.78
N MET A 81 18.44 -4.59 -1.94
CA MET A 81 18.90 -5.61 -1.00
C MET A 81 19.50 -6.81 -1.74
N GLU A 82 18.89 -7.26 -2.84
CA GLU A 82 19.40 -8.36 -3.65
C GLU A 82 20.75 -8.02 -4.30
N ARG A 83 20.98 -6.75 -4.62
CA ARG A 83 22.27 -6.23 -5.12
C ARG A 83 23.30 -5.88 -4.04
N LEU A 84 22.94 -5.96 -2.76
CA LEU A 84 23.74 -5.48 -1.61
C LEU A 84 24.01 -3.95 -1.61
N ASP A 85 23.16 -3.17 -2.29
CA ASP A 85 23.28 -1.71 -2.45
C ASP A 85 22.21 -0.93 -1.65
N SER A 86 21.46 -1.61 -0.78
CA SER A 86 20.33 -1.01 -0.05
C SER A 86 20.72 0.20 0.81
N LEU A 87 21.96 0.26 1.32
CA LEU A 87 22.47 1.37 2.13
C LEU A 87 22.68 2.67 1.35
N HIS A 88 22.72 2.62 0.02
CA HIS A 88 22.84 3.78 -0.85
C HIS A 88 21.53 4.10 -1.58
N SER A 89 20.49 3.28 -1.40
CA SER A 89 19.18 3.53 -1.98
C SER A 89 18.37 4.49 -1.11
N PRO A 90 17.73 5.52 -1.70
CA PRO A 90 16.76 6.34 -0.99
C PRO A 90 15.40 5.65 -0.82
N ALA A 91 15.19 4.48 -1.44
CA ALA A 91 13.93 3.78 -1.44
C ALA A 91 13.39 3.43 -0.05
N PRO A 92 14.19 2.95 0.93
CA PRO A 92 13.66 2.62 2.25
C PRO A 92 13.06 3.83 2.97
N ALA A 93 13.69 5.01 2.85
CA ALA A 93 13.21 6.24 3.45
C ALA A 93 11.90 6.72 2.79
N ARG A 94 11.81 6.63 1.46
CA ARG A 94 10.58 6.96 0.72
C ARG A 94 9.43 6.00 1.05
N ALA A 95 9.70 4.70 1.09
CA ALA A 95 8.73 3.69 1.49
C ALA A 95 8.18 3.99 2.89
N ARG A 96 9.08 4.28 3.85
CA ARG A 96 8.67 4.62 5.22
C ARG A 96 7.78 5.87 5.28
N ALA A 97 8.21 6.96 4.63
CA ALA A 97 7.46 8.21 4.65
C ALA A 97 6.06 8.05 4.01
N ALA A 98 5.97 7.34 2.89
CA ALA A 98 4.69 7.04 2.24
C ALA A 98 3.83 6.12 3.12
N LYS A 99 4.44 5.12 3.79
CA LYS A 99 3.76 4.23 4.73
C LYS A 99 3.10 4.96 5.88
N ASP A 100 3.87 5.81 6.56
CA ASP A 100 3.35 6.64 7.66
C ASP A 100 2.20 7.55 7.16
N GLY A 101 2.33 8.09 5.94
CA GLY A 101 1.32 8.93 5.31
C GLY A 101 -0.01 8.21 5.02
N TRP A 102 0.03 7.02 4.39
CA TRP A 102 -1.21 6.29 4.11
C TRP A 102 -1.81 5.69 5.37
N GLN A 103 -1.00 5.23 6.32
CA GLN A 103 -1.51 4.70 7.59
C GLN A 103 -2.26 5.77 8.40
N SER A 104 -1.73 6.99 8.47
CA SER A 104 -2.42 8.11 9.11
C SER A 104 -3.75 8.41 8.42
N THR A 105 -3.73 8.51 7.08
CA THR A 105 -4.92 8.82 6.28
C THR A 105 -5.99 7.74 6.43
N CYS A 106 -5.59 6.47 6.39
CA CYS A 106 -6.50 5.34 6.57
C CYS A 106 -7.06 5.24 7.99
N HIS A 107 -6.26 5.53 9.02
CA HIS A 107 -6.75 5.57 10.39
C HIS A 107 -7.82 6.65 10.60
N GLU A 108 -7.63 7.84 10.02
CA GLU A 108 -8.63 8.91 10.05
C GLU A 108 -9.92 8.53 9.32
N LEU A 109 -9.84 7.80 8.21
CA LEU A 109 -11.01 7.35 7.44
C LEU A 109 -11.81 6.25 8.14
N LEU A 110 -11.12 5.32 8.80
CA LEU A 110 -11.75 4.17 9.46
C LEU A 110 -12.32 4.52 10.84
N SER A 111 -11.74 5.50 11.54
CA SER A 111 -12.22 5.93 12.86
C SER A 111 -13.49 6.78 12.82
N LYS A 112 -13.80 7.41 11.67
CA LYS A 112 -15.04 8.20 11.49
C LYS A 112 -16.32 7.37 11.43
N ASP A 113 -16.21 6.04 11.31
CA ASP A 113 -17.31 5.07 11.27
C ASP A 113 -17.57 4.38 12.62
N SER A 114 -16.78 4.71 13.65
CA SER A 114 -16.87 4.13 15.01
C SER A 114 -17.72 4.99 15.95
#